data_AF-A0A961MPS5-F1
#
_entry.id   AF-A0A961MPS5-F1
#
_cell.length_a   1.000
_cell.length_b   1.000
_cell.length_c   1.000
_cell.angle_alpha   90.00
_cell.angle_beta   90.00
_cell.angle_gamma   90.00
#
_symmetry.space_group_name_H-M   'P 1'
#
loop_
_entity.id
_entity.type
_entity.pdbx_description
1 polymer ?
#
loop_
_entity_poly.entity_id
_entity_poly.type
_entity_poly.pdbx_seq_one_letter_code
_entity_poly.pdbx_strand_id
1 'polypeptide(L)' 'HARDDSINLFEIGAALGATIPEAEFLPLADGGHLLLGHHAALRDRIARFLEAHARPATEP' A
#
# COMPACT_ATOMS: atom_id res chain seq x y z
N HIS A 1 2.08 -3.20 -3.90
CA HIS A 1 3.37 -3.59 -4.49
C HIS A 1 3.13 -4.34 -5.79
N ALA A 2 3.89 -4.06 -6.84
CA ALA A 2 3.64 -4.63 -8.17
C ALA A 2 4.51 -5.86 -8.43
N ARG A 3 3.95 -6.87 -9.11
CA ARG A 3 4.68 -8.13 -9.42
C ARG A 3 5.78 -7.95 -10.46
N ASP A 4 5.69 -6.91 -11.28
CA ASP A 4 6.63 -6.54 -12.33
C ASP A 4 7.62 -5.44 -11.89
N ASP A 5 7.74 -5.16 -10.58
CA ASP A 5 8.78 -4.27 -10.06
C ASP A 5 10.18 -4.90 -10.24
N SER A 6 10.98 -4.30 -11.12
CA SER A 6 12.36 -4.74 -11.42
C SER A 6 13.43 -4.16 -10.50
N ILE A 7 13.04 -3.30 -9.54
CA ILE A 7 13.95 -2.61 -8.61
C ILE A 7 13.79 -3.20 -7.21
N ASN A 8 12.55 -3.32 -6.72
CA ASN A 8 12.24 -3.90 -5.42
C ASN A 8 11.36 -5.13 -5.58
N LEU A 9 11.92 -6.31 -5.31
CA LEU A 9 11.26 -7.59 -5.53
C LEU A 9 9.90 -7.68 -4.81
N PHE A 10 8.93 -8.32 -5.47
CA PHE A 10 7.56 -8.44 -4.96
C PHE A 10 7.51 -9.08 -3.56
N GLU A 11 8.36 -10.08 -3.35
CA GLU A 11 8.48 -10.88 -2.15
C GLU A 11 8.86 -10.04 -0.93
N ILE A 12 9.64 -8.96 -1.11
CA ILE A 12 10.01 -8.06 -0.01
C ILE A 12 8.75 -7.38 0.54
N GLY A 13 7.91 -6.83 -0.34
CA GLY A 13 6.65 -6.21 0.08
C GLY A 13 5.70 -7.22 0.74
N ALA A 14 5.60 -8.43 0.18
CA ALA A 14 4.75 -9.49 0.73
C ALA A 14 5.22 -9.94 2.12
N ALA A 15 6.53 -10.10 2.32
CA ALA A 15 7.10 -10.48 3.62
C ALA A 15 6.89 -9.40 4.68
N LEU A 16 7.08 -8.12 4.31
CA LEU A 16 6.83 -7.00 5.23
C LEU A 16 5.36 -6.92 5.62
N GLY A 17 4.45 -7.03 4.65
CA GLY A 17 3.01 -7.03 4.92
C GLY A 17 2.55 -8.17 5.83
N ALA A 18 3.22 -9.32 5.81
CA ALA A 18 2.91 -10.45 6.70
C ALA A 18 3.48 -10.29 8.12
N THR A 19 4.46 -9.42 8.33
CA THR A 19 5.21 -9.30 9.59
C THR A 19 4.93 -8.03 10.38
N ILE A 20 4.47 -6.97 9.71
CA ILE A 20 4.11 -5.71 10.37
C ILE A 20 2.67 -5.81 10.89
N PRO A 21 2.43 -5.65 12.21
CA PRO A 21 1.08 -5.61 12.76
C PRO A 21 0.24 -4.52 12.09
N GLU A 22 -1.03 -4.82 11.82
CA GLU A 22 -2.01 -3.90 11.21
C GLU A 22 -1.67 -3.43 9.79
N ALA A 23 -0.60 -3.96 9.18
CA ALA A 23 -0.29 -3.64 7.79
C ALA A 23 -1.29 -4.28 6.83
N GLU A 24 -1.68 -3.51 5.81
CA GLU A 24 -2.40 -4.04 4.65
C GLU A 24 -1.45 -4.21 3.46
N PHE A 25 -1.31 -5.43 2.97
CA PHE A 25 -0.58 -5.69 1.73
C PHE A 25 -1.52 -5.70 0.53
N LEU A 26 -1.29 -4.78 -0.41
CA LEU A 26 -2.04 -4.72 -1.67
C LEU A 26 -1.16 -5.19 -2.84
N PRO A 27 -1.32 -6.44 -3.30
CA PRO A 27 -0.59 -6.93 -4.45
C PRO A 27 -1.21 -6.40 -5.76
N LEU A 28 -0.38 -5.92 -6.67
CA LEU A 28 -0.77 -5.47 -8.01
C LEU A 28 -0.13 -6.40 -9.06
N ALA A 29 -0.87 -6.69 -10.12
CA ALA A 29 -0.39 -7.54 -11.21
C ALA A 29 0.73 -6.86 -12.01
N ASP A 30 0.63 -5.54 -12.17
CA ASP A 30 1.52 -4.71 -12.99
C ASP A 30 1.68 -3.29 -12.41
N GLY A 31 2.46 -2.46 -13.10
CA GLY A 31 2.68 -1.04 -12.79
C GLY A 31 4.14 -0.70 -12.51
N GLY A 32 5.00 -1.72 -12.44
CA GLY A 32 6.42 -1.60 -12.13
C GLY A 32 6.66 -0.92 -10.79
N HIS A 33 7.90 -0.45 -10.62
CA HIS A 33 8.32 0.20 -9.38
C HIS A 33 7.47 1.42 -9.00
N LEU A 34 6.96 2.14 -10.01
CA LEU A 34 6.22 3.38 -9.81
C LEU A 34 4.69 3.18 -9.75
N LEU A 35 4.22 1.92 -9.81
CA LEU A 35 2.79 1.57 -9.73
C LEU A 35 1.94 2.32 -10.79
N LEU A 36 2.50 2.51 -11.99
CA LEU A 36 1.88 3.27 -13.07
C LEU A 36 0.52 2.66 -13.44
N GLY A 37 -0.46 3.53 -13.72
CA GLY A 37 -1.84 3.12 -14.03
C GLY A 37 -2.73 2.92 -12.79
N HIS A 38 -2.16 2.76 -11.58
CA HIS A 38 -2.92 2.44 -10.36
C HIS A 38 -3.11 3.61 -9.39
N HIS A 39 -2.53 4.79 -9.68
CA HIS A 39 -2.48 5.91 -8.74
C HIS A 39 -3.84 6.35 -8.19
N ALA A 40 -4.87 6.47 -9.04
CA ALA A 40 -6.19 6.93 -8.59
C ALA A 40 -6.81 5.94 -7.59
N ALA A 41 -6.85 4.65 -7.95
CA ALA A 41 -7.35 3.59 -7.07
C ALA A 41 -6.54 3.47 -5.78
N LEU A 42 -5.21 3.62 -5.87
CA LEU A 42 -4.32 3.60 -4.71
C LEU A 42 -4.57 4.79 -3.78
N ARG A 43 -4.74 6.00 -4.30
CA ARG A 43 -5.07 7.19 -3.51
C ARG A 43 -6.35 6.97 -2.70
N ASP A 44 -7.40 6.43 -3.33
CA ASP A 44 -8.66 6.15 -2.66
C ASP A 44 -8.49 5.08 -1.57
N ARG A 45 -7.68 4.04 -1.82
CA ARG A 45 -7.42 2.98 -0.83
C ARG A 45 -6.61 3.52 0.35
N ILE A 46 -5.59 4.32 0.09
CA ILE A 46 -4.75 4.96 1.12
C ILE A 46 -5.61 5.91 1.96
N ALA A 47 -6.46 6.72 1.36
CA ALA A 47 -7.37 7.61 2.09
C ALA A 47 -8.25 6.82 3.07
N ARG A 48 -8.90 5.74 2.61
CA ARG A 48 -9.71 4.85 3.48
C ARG A 48 -8.91 4.21 4.61
N PHE A 49 -7.68 3.76 4.33
CA PHE A 49 -6.81 3.21 5.37
C PHE A 49 -6.48 4.28 6.41
N LEU A 50 -6.07 5.47 5.97
CA LEU A 50 -5.75 6.56 6.88
C LEU A 50 -6.96 7.00 7.70
N GLU A 51 -8.16 7.09 7.11
CA GLU A 51 -9.40 7.41 7.84
C GLU A 51 -9.73 6.39 8.93
N ALA A 52 -9.54 5.09 8.65
CA ALA A 52 -9.82 4.02 9.61
C ALA A 52 -8.82 3.98 10.78
N HIS A 53 -7.59 4.45 10.57
CA HIS A 53 -6.50 4.37 11.55
C HIS A 53 -6.05 5.74 12.10
N ALA A 54 -6.61 6.84 11.58
CA ALA A 54 -6.35 8.17 12.09
C ALA A 54 -6.85 8.25 13.54
N ARG A 55 -5.98 8.75 14.42
CA ARG A 55 -6.42 9.15 15.75
C ARG A 55 -7.43 10.28 15.57
N PRO A 56 -8.57 10.28 16.29
CA PRO A 56 -9.47 11.41 16.26
C PRO A 56 -8.67 12.67 16.59
N ALA A 57 -8.90 13.73 15.81
CA ALA A 57 -8.30 15.02 16.09
C ALA A 57 -8.66 15.39 17.54
N THR A 58 -7.66 15.70 18.35
CA THR A 58 -7.90 16.20 19.69
C THR A 58 -8.78 17.44 19.55
N GLU A 59 -10.02 17.38 20.06
CA GLU A 59 -10.90 18.56 20.09
C GLU A 59 -10.18 19.69 20.86
N PRO A 60 -10.28 20.94 20.38
CA PRO A 60 -9.67 22.09 21.03
C PRO A 60 -10.23 22.36 22.44
#